data_AF-A0A959BGG3-F1
#
_entry.id   AF-A0A959BGG3-F1
#
_cell.length_a   1.000
_cell.length_b   1.000
_cell.length_c   1.000
_cell.angle_alpha   90.00
_cell.angle_beta   90.00
_cell.angle_gamma   90.00
#
_symmetry.space_group_name_H-M   'P 1'
#
loop_
_entity.id
_entity.type
_entity.pdbx_description
1 polymer ?
#
loop_
_entity_poly.entity_id
_entity_poly.type
_entity_poly.pdbx_seq_one_letter_code
_entity_poly.pdbx_strand_id
1 'polypeptide(L)' 'MKAPKGCIEYVIVHELCHLVHHNHSVAFFELQTREMPEWGKWKERLERVLA' A
#
# COMPACT_ATOMS: atom_id res chain seq x y z
N MET A 1 -9.00 18.41 4.67
CA MET A 1 -9.45 17.00 4.54
C MET A 1 -8.29 16.13 5.03
N LYS A 2 -8.49 15.25 6.03
CA LYS A 2 -7.42 14.33 6.48
C LYS A 2 -7.57 13.01 5.72
N ALA A 3 -6.46 12.46 5.20
CA ALA A 3 -6.47 11.14 4.59
C ALA A 3 -6.95 10.10 5.62
N PRO A 4 -7.78 9.10 5.23
CA PRO A 4 -8.16 8.02 6.12
C PRO A 4 -6.92 7.29 6.67
N LYS A 5 -6.92 6.93 7.96
CA LYS A 5 -5.78 6.27 8.63
C LYS A 5 -5.26 5.06 7.87
N GLY A 6 -6.16 4.20 7.37
CA GLY A 6 -5.79 3.00 6.61
C GLY A 6 -5.08 3.31 5.28
N CYS A 7 -5.37 4.45 4.65
CA CYS A 7 -4.65 4.88 3.45
C CYS A 7 -3.22 5.33 3.78
N ILE A 8 -3.02 5.96 4.96
CA ILE A 8 -1.68 6.35 5.44
C ILE A 8 -0.86 5.09 5.76
N GLU A 9 -1.44 4.14 6.47
CA GLU A 9 -0.80 2.84 6.80
C GLU A 9 -0.43 2.07 5.53
N TYR A 10 -1.31 2.07 4.52
CA TYR A 10 -1.03 1.48 3.20
C TYR A 10 0.21 2.09 2.55
N VAL A 11 0.31 3.42 2.47
CA VAL A 11 1.48 4.08 1.86
C VAL A 11 2.75 3.76 2.65
N ILE A 12 2.71 3.80 3.98
CA ILE A 12 3.88 3.46 4.80
C ILE A 12 4.35 2.02 4.51
N VAL A 13 3.44 1.04 4.52
CA VAL A 13 3.81 -0.35 4.22
C VAL A 13 4.34 -0.48 2.78
N HIS A 14 3.74 0.22 1.82
CA HIS A 14 4.20 0.25 0.43
C HIS A 14 5.64 0.76 0.30
N GLU A 15 5.95 1.90 0.91
CA GLU A 15 7.30 2.47 0.89
C GLU A 15 8.32 1.60 1.64
N LEU A 16 7.91 0.92 2.72
CA LEU A 16 8.75 -0.05 3.40
C LEU A 16 9.05 -1.27 2.53
N CYS A 17 8.08 -1.75 1.75
CA CYS A 17 8.29 -2.83 0.78
C CYS A 17 9.32 -2.43 -0.29
N HIS A 18 9.36 -1.15 -0.68
CA HIS A 18 10.34 -0.63 -1.64
C HIS A 18 11.80 -0.72 -1.15
N LEU A 19 12.03 -0.78 0.16
CA LEU A 19 13.35 -1.00 0.73
C LEU A 19 13.89 -2.42 0.48
N VAL A 20 13.00 -3.39 0.25
CA VAL A 20 13.34 -4.80 -0.03
C VAL A 20 13.24 -5.11 -1.52
N HIS A 21 12.21 -4.58 -2.18
CA HIS A 21 11.94 -4.79 -3.60
C HIS A 21 11.73 -3.44 -4.29
N HIS A 22 12.74 -2.98 -5.06
CA HIS A 22 12.71 -1.65 -5.67
C HIS A 22 11.53 -1.41 -6.61
N ASN A 23 11.10 -2.44 -7.34
CA ASN A 23 10.00 -2.39 -8.30
C ASN A 23 8.78 -3.18 -7.81
N HIS A 24 7.59 -2.84 -8.31
CA HIS A 24 6.33 -3.56 -8.11
C HIS A 24 6.29 -4.91 -8.85
N SER A 25 7.25 -5.78 -8.54
CA SER A 25 7.34 -7.15 -9.04
C SER A 25 6.37 -8.09 -8.29
N VAL A 26 6.27 -9.35 -8.72
CA VAL A 26 5.48 -10.37 -8.01
C VAL A 26 5.93 -10.49 -6.54
N ALA A 27 7.24 -10.54 -6.29
CA ALA A 27 7.80 -10.61 -4.94
C ALA A 27 7.44 -9.39 -4.07
N PHE A 28 7.35 -8.19 -4.68
CA PHE A 28 6.87 -7.00 -3.99
C PHE A 28 5.43 -7.18 -3.52
N PHE A 29 4.53 -7.62 -4.40
CA PHE A 29 3.12 -7.79 -4.06
C PHE A 29 2.89 -8.94 -3.09
N GLU A 30 3.70 -10.00 -3.16
CA GLU A 30 3.69 -11.08 -2.15
C GLU A 30 4.07 -10.54 -0.77
N LEU A 31 5.16 -9.76 -0.68
CA LEU A 31 5.58 -9.12 0.56
C LEU A 31 4.50 -8.16 1.09
N GLN A 32 3.99 -7.26 0.24
CA GLN A 32 2.95 -6.31 0.63
C GLN A 32 1.66 -7.02 1.08
N THR A 33 1.27 -8.11 0.42
CA THR A 33 0.09 -8.91 0.80
C THR A 33 0.33 -9.64 2.12
N ARG A 34 1.55 -10.10 2.40
CA ARG A 34 1.90 -10.70 3.69
C ARG A 34 1.85 -9.70 4.84
N GLU A 35 2.46 -8.52 4.65
CA GLU A 35 2.53 -7.49 5.70
C GLU A 35 1.19 -6.76 5.89
N MET A 36 0.37 -6.64 4.84
CA MET A 36 -0.94 -5.99 4.88
C MET A 36 -1.94 -6.66 3.92
N PRO A 37 -2.59 -7.77 4.29
CA PRO A 37 -3.48 -8.53 3.40
C PRO A 37 -4.59 -7.70 2.74
N GLU A 38 -5.08 -6.67 3.42
CA GLU A 38 -6.16 -5.79 2.97
C GLU A 38 -5.67 -4.55 2.20
N TRP A 39 -4.41 -4.50 1.75
CA TRP A 39 -3.83 -3.32 1.08
C TRP A 39 -4.62 -2.87 -0.15
N GLY A 40 -5.22 -3.80 -0.90
CA GLY A 40 -6.01 -3.51 -2.10
C GLY A 40 -7.19 -2.58 -1.83
N LYS A 41 -7.91 -2.81 -0.72
CA LYS A 41 -9.02 -1.95 -0.26
C LYS A 41 -8.56 -0.51 0.01
N TRP A 42 -7.38 -0.36 0.60
CA TRP A 42 -6.82 0.96 0.94
C TRP A 42 -6.24 1.68 -0.27
N LYS A 43 -5.65 0.95 -1.22
CA LYS A 43 -5.27 1.48 -2.53
C LYS A 43 -6.48 2.05 -3.27
N GLU A 44 -7.55 1.26 -3.42
CA GLU A 44 -8.77 1.74 -4.08
C GLU A 44 -9.36 2.97 -3.38
N ARG A 45 -9.39 2.97 -2.04
CA ARG A 45 -9.88 4.12 -1.28
C ARG A 45 -9.00 5.34 -1.47
N LEU A 46 -7.68 5.18 -1.51
CA LEU A 46 -6.73 6.26 -1.74
C LEU A 46 -6.94 6.85 -3.14
N GLU A 47 -7.07 6.01 -4.17
CA GLU A 47 -7.34 6.43 -5.55
C GLU A 47 -8.63 7.24 -5.67
N ARG A 48 -9.70 6.81 -4.98
CA ARG A 48 -10.98 7.55 -4.97
C ARG A 48 -10.92 8.88 -4.23
N VAL A 49 -10.00 9.05 -3.29
CA VAL A 49 -9.82 10.31 -2.54
C VAL A 49 -8.96 11.31 -3.33
N LEU A 50 -8.08 10.82 -4.20
CA LEU A 50 -7.19 11.63 -5.03
C LEU A 50 -7.77 11.98 -6.41
N ALA A 51 -8.83 11.29 -6.84
CA ALA A 51 -9.63 11.61 -8.03
C ALA A 51 -10.51 12.85 -7.81
#